data_AF-A0A7D9J965-F1
#
_entry.id   AF-A0A7D9J965-F1
#
_cell.length_a   1.000
_cell.length_b   1.000
_cell.length_c   1.000
_cell.angle_alpha   90.00
_cell.angle_beta   90.00
_cell.angle_gamma   90.00
#
_symmetry.space_group_name_H-M   'P 1'
#
loop_
_entity.id
_entity.type
_entity.pdbx_description
1 polymer ?
#
loop_
_entity_poly.entity_id
_entity_poly.type
_entity_poly.pdbx_seq_one_letter_code
_entity_poly.pdbx_strand_id
1 'polypeptide(L)'
;MKESQKPLNGAYITENELKHRRKDVTSLKTNIIAQFREPTYEVCGLNCAEHRFCVAFNYKENSEGNEWNCQLTNTTQHKFDNNAIKKKRVWTFIKDNVDRSQVASCRGEVNECQNGATMIWDPDKPFNCLCKKGYEGKICQNGN
;
A
#
# COMPACT_ATOMS: atom_id res chain seq x y z
N MET A 1 -14.88 32.41 4.21
CA MET A 1 -14.38 31.76 5.45
C MET A 1 -13.29 30.78 5.04
N LYS A 2 -12.06 30.99 5.51
CA LYS A 2 -10.92 30.06 5.35
C LYS A 2 -10.95 29.06 6.49
N GLU A 3 -10.66 27.80 6.19
CA GLU A 3 -10.02 26.73 7.00
C GLU A 3 -10.46 25.37 6.42
N SER A 4 -9.64 24.34 6.16
CA SER A 4 -8.20 24.18 6.32
C SER A 4 -7.74 23.07 5.37
N GLN A 5 -6.91 23.42 4.38
CA GLN A 5 -6.03 22.45 3.73
C GLN A 5 -5.05 21.95 4.79
N LYS A 6 -5.11 20.66 5.14
CA LYS A 6 -4.01 20.01 5.86
C LYS A 6 -3.16 19.21 4.86
N PRO A 7 -1.84 19.39 4.88
CA PRO A 7 -0.96 18.86 3.85
C PRO A 7 -0.61 17.39 4.16
N LEU A 8 -0.84 16.51 3.19
CA LEU A 8 -0.05 15.29 3.05
C LEU A 8 1.12 15.66 2.14
N ASN A 9 2.29 15.86 2.73
CA ASN A 9 3.62 15.98 2.11
C ASN A 9 3.65 16.18 0.57
N GLY A 10 3.64 17.43 0.14
CA GLY A 10 4.60 17.92 -0.88
C GLY A 10 4.42 17.55 -2.34
N ALA A 11 3.39 16.78 -2.75
CA ALA A 11 3.03 16.66 -4.16
C ALA A 11 1.51 16.73 -4.29
N TYR A 12 0.99 17.82 -4.87
CA TYR A 12 -0.38 17.86 -5.34
C TYR A 12 -0.52 16.80 -6.43
N ILE A 13 -1.00 15.61 -6.07
CA ILE A 13 -1.26 14.54 -7.04
C ILE A 13 -2.34 15.08 -7.97
N THR A 14 -2.02 15.21 -9.26
CA THR A 14 -2.97 15.71 -10.23
C THR A 14 -4.11 14.71 -10.42
N GLU A 15 -5.30 15.15 -10.81
CA GLU A 15 -6.42 14.23 -11.13
C GLU A 15 -6.03 13.18 -12.18
N ASN A 16 -5.12 13.52 -13.09
CA ASN A 16 -4.58 12.61 -14.08
C ASN A 16 -3.67 11.54 -13.48
N GLU A 17 -2.87 11.84 -12.46
CA GLU A 17 -2.07 10.83 -11.74
C GLU A 17 -2.95 9.92 -10.87
N LEU A 18 -4.05 10.44 -10.32
CA LEU A 18 -5.06 9.64 -9.61
C LEU A 18 -5.75 8.64 -10.55
N LYS A 19 -6.05 9.02 -11.80
CA LYS A 19 -6.64 8.12 -12.81
C LYS A 19 -5.76 6.91 -13.15
N HIS A 20 -4.43 7.07 -13.18
CA HIS A 20 -3.51 5.95 -13.47
C HIS A 20 -3.30 5.02 -12.27
N ARG A 21 -3.63 5.49 -11.06
CA ARG A 21 -3.48 4.72 -9.82
C ARG A 21 -4.74 3.98 -9.41
N ARG A 22 -5.91 4.39 -9.91
CA ARG A 22 -7.23 3.83 -9.59
C ARG A 22 -7.67 2.82 -10.64
N LYS A 23 -8.20 1.69 -10.20
CA LYS A 23 -8.80 0.68 -11.07
C LYS A 23 -10.04 0.09 -10.41
N ASP A 24 -11.15 0.06 -11.14
CA ASP A 24 -12.34 -0.66 -10.70
C ASP A 24 -12.09 -2.17 -10.74
N VAL A 25 -12.42 -2.83 -9.65
CA VAL A 25 -12.07 -4.23 -9.37
C VAL A 25 -13.11 -4.89 -8.46
N THR A 26 -12.89 -6.17 -8.19
CA THR A 26 -13.57 -6.91 -7.12
C THR A 26 -12.84 -6.78 -5.78
N SER A 27 -13.47 -7.22 -4.69
CA SER A 27 -12.78 -7.40 -3.40
C SER A 27 -11.52 -8.26 -3.57
N LEU A 28 -10.45 -7.93 -2.86
CA LEU A 28 -9.28 -8.79 -2.72
C LEU A 28 -9.69 -10.09 -2.02
N LYS A 29 -9.02 -11.18 -2.39
CA LYS A 29 -9.20 -12.52 -1.79
C LYS A 29 -7.91 -13.09 -1.19
N THR A 30 -6.76 -12.56 -1.58
CA THR A 30 -5.43 -12.99 -1.15
C THR A 30 -4.55 -11.76 -0.89
N ASN A 31 -3.44 -11.96 -0.16
CA ASN A 31 -2.49 -10.90 0.19
C ASN A 31 -3.14 -9.66 0.85
N ILE A 32 -4.19 -9.91 1.64
CA ILE A 32 -4.82 -8.91 2.50
C ILE A 32 -4.05 -8.92 3.82
N ILE A 33 -3.41 -7.80 4.15
CA ILE A 33 -2.64 -7.66 5.40
C ILE A 33 -3.49 -7.05 6.52
N ALA A 34 -4.53 -6.29 6.16
CA ALA A 34 -5.53 -5.79 7.08
C ALA A 34 -6.84 -5.47 6.34
N GLN A 35 -7.97 -5.55 7.04
CA GLN A 35 -9.27 -5.13 6.53
C GLN A 35 -10.11 -4.54 7.67
N PHE A 36 -10.77 -3.43 7.38
CA PHE A 36 -11.55 -2.67 8.37
C PHE A 36 -12.55 -1.76 7.66
N ARG A 37 -13.25 -0.94 8.45
CA ARG A 37 -14.21 0.03 7.95
C ARG A 37 -13.63 1.42 8.08
N GLU A 38 -13.69 2.19 7.00
CA GLU A 38 -13.31 3.58 6.99
C GLU A 38 -14.39 4.47 6.37
N PRO A 39 -14.53 5.72 6.83
CA PRO A 39 -15.55 6.61 6.30
C PRO A 39 -15.22 7.07 4.87
N THR A 40 -13.94 7.17 4.51
CA THR A 40 -13.50 7.63 3.19
C THR A 40 -12.28 6.86 2.69
N TYR A 41 -12.02 6.93 1.38
CA TYR A 41 -10.83 6.30 0.80
C TYR A 41 -9.54 7.00 1.26
N GLU A 42 -9.58 8.29 1.61
CA GLU A 42 -8.44 9.00 2.19
C GLU A 42 -8.02 8.39 3.53
N VAL A 43 -8.97 8.06 4.40
CA VAL A 43 -8.65 7.42 5.69
C VAL A 43 -8.14 6.00 5.48
N CYS A 44 -8.70 5.26 4.52
CA CYS A 44 -8.15 3.96 4.11
C CYS A 44 -6.69 4.08 3.59
N GLY A 45 -6.39 5.12 2.82
CA GLY A 45 -5.05 5.44 2.35
C GLY A 45 -4.09 5.85 3.48
N LEU A 46 -4.55 6.63 4.46
CA LEU A 46 -3.75 6.97 5.65
C LEU A 46 -3.37 5.73 6.45
N ASN A 47 -4.32 4.82 6.67
CA ASN A 47 -4.02 3.53 7.31
C ASN A 47 -3.03 2.70 6.48
N CYS A 48 -3.12 2.74 5.15
CA CYS A 48 -2.10 2.12 4.30
C CYS A 48 -0.74 2.75 4.56
N ALA A 49 -0.64 4.09 4.56
CA ALA A 49 0.60 4.83 4.79
C ALA A 49 1.26 4.51 6.14
N GLU A 50 0.46 4.34 7.21
CA GLU A 50 0.95 3.93 8.53
C GLU A 50 1.29 2.44 8.61
N HIS A 51 0.62 1.60 7.81
CA HIS A 51 0.88 0.17 7.81
C HIS A 51 2.17 -0.15 7.04
N ARG A 52 3.23 -0.51 7.78
CA ARG A 52 4.59 -0.82 7.30
C ARG A 52 4.65 -1.62 5.99
N PHE A 53 3.80 -2.64 5.85
CA PHE A 53 3.81 -3.54 4.69
C PHE A 53 2.85 -3.15 3.56
N CYS A 54 2.04 -2.09 3.72
CA CYS A 54 1.06 -1.73 2.70
C CYS A 54 1.73 -1.04 1.51
N VAL A 55 1.37 -1.44 0.29
CA VAL A 55 1.82 -0.82 -0.97
C VAL A 55 0.67 -0.42 -1.88
N ALA A 56 -0.54 -0.85 -1.55
CA ALA A 56 -1.79 -0.50 -2.21
C ALA A 56 -2.97 -0.84 -1.29
N PHE A 57 -4.13 -0.29 -1.60
CA PHE A 57 -5.36 -0.61 -0.90
C PHE A 57 -6.54 -0.73 -1.86
N ASN A 58 -7.56 -1.48 -1.44
CA ASN A 58 -8.82 -1.61 -2.14
C ASN A 58 -9.91 -0.95 -1.30
N TYR A 59 -10.69 -0.05 -1.89
CA TYR A 59 -11.74 0.68 -1.19
C TYR A 59 -13.09 0.48 -1.88
N LYS A 60 -14.17 0.34 -1.10
CA LYS A 60 -15.55 0.28 -1.60
C LYS A 60 -16.34 1.46 -1.06
N GLU A 61 -16.85 2.29 -1.95
CA GLU A 61 -17.79 3.35 -1.56
C GLU A 61 -19.15 2.75 -1.23
N ASN A 62 -19.89 3.35 -0.29
CA ASN A 62 -21.25 2.97 0.07
C ASN A 62 -21.40 1.47 0.47
N SER A 63 -20.54 0.98 1.36
CA SER A 63 -20.71 -0.35 1.96
C SER A 63 -21.96 -0.37 2.85
N GLU A 64 -22.88 -1.30 2.61
CA GLU A 64 -24.08 -1.48 3.43
C GLU A 64 -23.80 -2.36 4.65
N GLY A 65 -24.51 -2.11 5.75
CA GLY A 65 -24.48 -2.97 6.94
C GLY A 65 -23.09 -3.09 7.59
N ASN A 66 -22.62 -4.33 7.75
CA ASN A 66 -21.34 -4.69 8.39
C ASN A 66 -20.25 -5.09 7.38
N GLU A 67 -20.40 -4.78 6.10
CA GLU A 67 -19.39 -5.09 5.10
C GLU A 67 -18.10 -4.28 5.31
N TRP A 68 -16.95 -4.94 5.16
CA TRP A 68 -15.66 -4.24 5.05
C TRP A 68 -15.64 -3.39 3.79
N ASN A 69 -14.98 -2.24 3.89
CA ASN A 69 -14.88 -1.31 2.77
C ASN A 69 -13.45 -0.82 2.52
N CYS A 70 -12.49 -1.21 3.35
CA CYS A 70 -11.07 -0.96 3.19
C CYS A 70 -10.30 -2.28 3.33
N GLN A 71 -9.45 -2.60 2.34
CA GLN A 71 -8.52 -3.74 2.39
C GLN A 71 -7.12 -3.26 2.05
N LEU A 72 -6.16 -3.47 2.95
CA LEU A 72 -4.75 -3.16 2.73
C LEU A 72 -4.04 -4.36 2.11
N THR A 73 -3.07 -4.13 1.24
CA THR A 73 -2.27 -5.19 0.63
C THR A 73 -0.80 -4.84 0.53
N ASN A 74 0.06 -5.86 0.66
CA ASN A 74 1.50 -5.77 0.49
C ASN A 74 1.98 -6.03 -0.95
N THR A 75 1.06 -6.15 -1.91
CA THR A 75 1.41 -6.31 -3.32
C THR A 75 0.48 -5.53 -4.24
N THR A 76 1.01 -5.04 -5.35
CA THR A 76 0.22 -4.46 -6.44
C THR A 76 -0.22 -5.51 -7.47
N GLN A 77 0.23 -6.75 -7.34
CA GLN A 77 0.02 -7.83 -8.32
C GLN A 77 -1.17 -8.69 -7.92
N HIS A 78 -2.37 -8.26 -8.32
CA HIS A 78 -3.62 -8.98 -8.06
C HIS A 78 -4.30 -9.44 -9.34
N LYS A 79 -4.89 -10.64 -9.30
CA LYS A 79 -5.79 -11.14 -10.35
C LYS A 79 -7.22 -10.82 -9.95
N PHE A 80 -7.87 -9.94 -10.70
CA PHE A 80 -9.26 -9.53 -10.46
C PHE A 80 -10.22 -10.23 -11.42
N ASP A 81 -11.40 -10.60 -10.94
CA ASP A 81 -12.46 -11.15 -11.78
C ASP A 81 -13.23 -10.00 -12.46
N ASN A 82 -12.92 -9.76 -13.73
CA ASN A 82 -13.54 -8.70 -14.51
C ASN A 82 -15.04 -8.93 -14.76
N ASN A 83 -15.54 -10.17 -14.65
CA ASN A 83 -16.97 -10.47 -14.89
C ASN A 83 -17.86 -9.97 -13.76
N ALA A 84 -17.34 -9.93 -12.53
CA ALA A 84 -18.08 -9.46 -11.36
C ALA A 84 -18.18 -7.92 -11.28
N ILE A 85 -17.29 -7.18 -11.94
CA ILE A 85 -17.32 -5.71 -12.03
C ILE A 85 -18.62 -5.23 -12.70
N LYS A 86 -19.09 -5.98 -13.71
CA LYS A 86 -20.34 -5.68 -14.43
C LYS A 86 -21.61 -5.79 -13.56
N LYS A 87 -21.52 -6.39 -12.36
CA LYS A 87 -22.64 -6.65 -11.46
C LYS A 87 -22.74 -5.68 -10.26
N LYS A 88 -22.17 -4.46 -10.36
CA LYS A 88 -22.22 -3.38 -9.34
C LYS A 88 -21.56 -3.67 -7.97
N ARG A 89 -20.81 -4.75 -7.81
CA ARG A 89 -19.94 -4.96 -6.63
C ARG A 89 -18.57 -4.30 -6.84
N VAL A 90 -18.58 -3.01 -7.14
CA VAL A 90 -17.38 -2.29 -7.60
C VAL A 90 -16.58 -1.82 -6.39
N TRP A 91 -15.37 -2.36 -6.28
CA TRP A 91 -14.32 -1.84 -5.43
C TRP A 91 -13.35 -1.03 -6.30
N THR A 92 -12.61 -0.10 -5.73
CA THR A 92 -11.57 0.66 -6.40
C THR A 92 -10.22 0.31 -5.77
N PHE A 93 -9.34 -0.27 -6.58
CA PHE A 93 -7.96 -0.56 -6.23
C PHE A 93 -7.10 0.69 -6.46
N ILE A 94 -6.37 1.12 -5.44
CA ILE A 94 -5.52 2.31 -5.45
C ILE A 94 -4.09 1.88 -5.13
N LYS A 95 -3.16 2.12 -6.06
CA LYS A 95 -1.72 1.97 -5.79
C LYS A 95 -1.25 3.14 -4.93
N ASP A 96 -0.70 2.81 -3.76
CA ASP A 96 -0.29 3.81 -2.80
C ASP A 96 1.23 3.99 -2.84
N ASN A 97 1.69 4.92 -3.67
CA ASN A 97 3.11 5.29 -3.78
C ASN A 97 3.44 6.39 -2.77
N VAL A 98 3.17 6.17 -1.48
CA VAL A 98 3.59 7.11 -0.45
C VAL A 98 5.09 6.98 -0.26
N ASP A 99 5.82 8.06 -0.51
CA ASP A 99 7.24 8.15 -0.15
C ASP A 99 7.37 8.22 1.38
N ARG A 100 7.53 7.04 2.00
CA ARG A 100 7.71 6.90 3.45
C ARG A 100 9.10 7.31 3.91
N SER A 101 10.06 7.51 3.00
CA SER A 101 11.40 7.99 3.36
C SER A 101 11.36 9.40 3.96
N GLN A 102 10.32 10.18 3.65
CA GLN A 102 10.15 11.51 4.23
C GLN A 102 9.68 11.47 5.68
N VAL A 103 8.98 10.41 6.09
CA VAL A 103 8.42 10.27 7.44
C VAL A 103 9.51 9.79 8.39
N ALA A 104 9.89 10.63 9.37
CA ALA A 104 11.01 10.36 10.27
C ALA A 104 10.86 9.04 11.05
N SER A 105 9.64 8.70 11.49
CA SER A 105 9.35 7.41 12.13
C SER A 105 9.56 6.23 11.18
N CYS A 106 9.33 6.41 9.89
CA CYS A 106 9.44 5.35 8.90
C CYS A 106 10.84 5.22 8.26
N ARG A 107 11.77 6.18 8.45
CA ARG A 107 13.07 6.18 7.73
C ARG A 107 13.94 4.95 7.94
N GLY A 108 14.09 4.50 9.19
CA GLY A 108 14.82 3.26 9.52
C GLY A 108 14.00 1.99 9.28
N GLU A 109 12.73 2.18 8.96
CA GLU A 109 11.74 1.15 8.82
C GLU A 109 11.55 0.71 7.36
N VAL A 110 11.79 1.57 6.37
CA VAL A 110 11.50 1.23 4.95
C VAL A 110 12.49 0.24 4.35
N ASN A 111 13.68 0.06 4.93
CA ASN A 111 14.66 -0.92 4.44
C ASN A 111 15.48 -1.46 5.60
N GLU A 112 15.13 -2.66 6.07
CA GLU A 112 15.89 -3.36 7.13
C GLU A 112 17.20 -3.96 6.62
N CYS A 113 17.44 -3.93 5.30
CA CYS A 113 18.67 -4.44 4.70
C CYS A 113 19.82 -3.44 4.85
N GLN A 114 20.95 -3.91 5.34
CA GLN A 114 22.16 -3.12 5.55
C GLN A 114 23.01 -3.00 4.27
N ASN A 115 24.06 -2.18 4.32
CA ASN A 115 25.07 -2.06 3.26
C ASN A 115 24.49 -1.73 1.86
N GLY A 116 23.39 -0.98 1.86
CA GLY A 116 22.70 -0.54 0.64
C GLY A 116 22.09 -1.70 -0.17
N ALA A 117 21.77 -2.81 0.48
CA ALA A 117 21.03 -3.92 -0.11
C ALA A 117 19.56 -3.56 -0.35
N THR A 118 18.92 -4.33 -1.24
CA THR A 118 17.52 -4.10 -1.64
C THR A 118 16.60 -5.06 -0.88
N MET A 119 15.63 -4.53 -0.18
CA MET A 119 14.59 -5.36 0.45
C MET A 119 13.62 -5.89 -0.60
N ILE A 120 13.38 -7.19 -0.56
CA ILE A 120 12.41 -7.92 -1.37
C ILE A 120 11.29 -8.39 -0.45
N TRP A 121 10.07 -7.99 -0.73
CA TRP A 121 8.90 -8.47 0.00
C TRP A 121 8.56 -9.91 -0.40
N ASP A 122 8.30 -10.74 0.60
CA ASP A 122 7.95 -12.15 0.44
C ASP A 122 6.55 -12.35 1.06
N PRO A 123 5.61 -13.06 0.42
CA PRO A 123 4.32 -13.39 1.03
C PRO A 123 4.45 -14.31 2.26
N ASP A 124 5.48 -15.15 2.31
CA ASP A 124 5.67 -16.19 3.33
C ASP A 124 6.60 -15.74 4.48
N LYS A 125 7.29 -14.60 4.32
CA LYS A 125 8.21 -14.01 5.31
C LYS A 125 8.03 -12.50 5.36
N PRO A 126 8.26 -11.82 6.50
CA PRO A 126 8.09 -10.37 6.59
C PRO A 126 8.90 -9.58 5.55
N PHE A 127 10.08 -10.07 5.13
CA PHE A 127 10.87 -9.63 3.97
C PHE A 127 12.10 -10.55 3.78
N ASN A 128 12.78 -10.42 2.64
CA ASN A 128 14.14 -10.91 2.36
C ASN A 128 15.02 -9.75 1.88
N CYS A 129 16.35 -9.90 1.93
CA CYS A 129 17.28 -8.91 1.43
C CYS A 129 18.10 -9.45 0.24
N LEU A 130 18.13 -8.68 -0.85
CA LEU A 130 19.05 -8.90 -1.97
C LEU A 130 20.36 -8.16 -1.69
N CYS A 131 21.35 -8.92 -1.26
CA CYS A 131 22.66 -8.37 -0.91
C CYS A 131 23.43 -7.91 -2.15
N LYS A 132 24.15 -6.79 -1.99
CA LYS A 132 25.16 -6.37 -2.97
C LYS A 132 26.34 -7.34 -2.91
N LYS A 133 27.09 -7.41 -4.03
CA LYS A 133 28.29 -8.25 -4.13
C LYS A 133 29.26 -7.93 -2.98
N GLY A 134 29.76 -8.98 -2.33
CA GLY A 134 30.67 -8.87 -1.18
C GLY A 134 29.97 -8.78 0.17
N TYR A 135 28.64 -8.69 0.21
CA TYR A 135 27.86 -8.73 1.44
C TYR A 135 26.96 -9.96 1.52
N GLU A 136 26.78 -10.47 2.74
CA GLU A 136 25.97 -11.65 3.03
C GLU A 136 25.29 -11.56 4.40
N GLY A 137 24.47 -12.57 4.72
CA GLY A 137 23.66 -12.63 5.93
C GLY A 137 22.19 -12.24 5.68
N LYS A 138 21.34 -12.50 6.68
CA LYS A 138 19.87 -12.32 6.58
C LYS A 138 19.47 -10.91 6.16
N ILE A 139 20.20 -9.90 6.64
CA ILE A 139 19.97 -8.50 6.31
C ILE A 139 21.21 -7.88 5.64
N CYS A 140 22.08 -8.70 5.04
CA CYS A 140 23.30 -8.26 4.36
C CYS A 140 24.30 -7.53 5.28
N GLN A 141 24.36 -7.90 6.56
CA GLN A 141 25.17 -7.22 7.57
C GLN A 141 26.66 -7.60 7.53
N ASN A 142 27.01 -8.74 6.95
CA ASN A 142 28.40 -9.20 6.88
C ASN A 142 29.01 -8.77 5.56
N GLY A 143 30.17 -8.11 5.58
CA GLY A 143 30.93 -7.76 4.39
C GLY A 143 32.29 -8.46 4.41
N ASN A 144 32.76 -8.87 3.24
CA ASN A 144 34.13 -9.32 2.99
C ASN A 144 35.04 -8.15 2.58
#